data_AF-A0A3M2T5N6-F1
#
_entry.id   AF-A0A3M2T5N6-F1
#
_cell.length_a   1.000
_cell.length_b   1.000
_cell.length_c   1.000
_cell.angle_alpha   90.00
_cell.angle_beta   90.00
_cell.angle_gamma   90.00
#
_symmetry.space_group_name_H-M   'P 1'
#
loop_
_entity.id
_entity.type
_entity.pdbx_description
1 polymer ?
#
loop_
_entity_poly.entity_id
_entity_poly.type
_entity_poly.pdbx_seq_one_letter_code
_entity_poly.pdbx_strand_id
1 'polypeptide(L)'
;MSLPFSKIPSTTCIAPTPFRASIPQKQVSELQTLVALSKIASPTYESVQSDRRFGITTDWLASMKEKWVNDFDWRACEDRINSFPQFTVVVEDIKVHFVALFSENEDAVPIVFLHGWPGN
;
A
#
# COMPACT_ATOMS: atom_id res chain seq x y z
N MET A 1 22.57 -7.60 -3.74
CA MET A 1 23.07 -6.80 -2.60
C MET A 1 21.92 -6.65 -1.62
N SER A 2 22.15 -6.83 -0.32
CA SER A 2 21.11 -6.60 0.69
C SER A 2 20.74 -5.11 0.76
N LEU A 3 19.48 -4.79 1.01
CA LEU A 3 19.05 -3.41 1.23
C LEU A 3 19.71 -2.86 2.51
N PRO A 4 20.05 -1.56 2.59
CA PRO A 4 20.39 -0.92 3.85
C PRO A 4 19.32 -1.18 4.91
N PHE A 5 19.73 -1.29 6.19
CA PHE A 5 18.84 -1.54 7.34
C PHE A 5 18.08 -2.88 7.32
N SER A 6 18.47 -3.84 6.47
CA SER A 6 17.83 -5.16 6.40
C SER A 6 18.46 -6.22 7.31
N LYS A 7 19.49 -5.87 8.10
CA LYS A 7 20.20 -6.82 8.96
C LYS A 7 19.35 -7.11 10.20
N ILE A 8 18.87 -8.34 10.31
CA ILE A 8 18.02 -8.79 11.42
C ILE A 8 18.86 -8.76 12.72
N PRO A 9 18.31 -8.25 13.85
CA PRO A 9 18.98 -8.27 15.14
C PRO A 9 19.38 -9.68 15.59
N SER A 10 20.55 -9.84 16.19
CA SER A 10 21.11 -11.15 16.58
C SER A 10 20.28 -11.88 17.64
N THR A 11 19.51 -11.13 18.44
CA THR A 11 18.63 -11.65 19.50
C THR A 11 17.29 -12.19 18.99
N THR A 12 17.06 -12.17 17.68
CA THR A 12 15.80 -12.61 17.06
C THR A 12 15.57 -14.12 17.25
N CYS A 13 14.49 -14.50 17.92
CA CYS A 13 14.12 -15.91 18.12
C CYS A 13 13.43 -16.54 16.91
N ILE A 14 12.73 -15.75 16.09
CA ILE A 14 12.00 -16.21 14.91
C ILE A 14 12.54 -15.48 13.69
N ALA A 15 13.28 -16.18 12.85
CA ALA A 15 13.86 -15.58 11.65
C ALA A 15 12.76 -15.23 10.62
N PRO A 16 12.55 -13.94 10.30
CA PRO A 16 11.56 -13.56 9.31
C PRO A 16 12.10 -13.78 7.88
N THR A 17 11.20 -14.01 6.94
CA THR A 17 11.54 -14.21 5.53
C THR A 17 11.47 -12.88 4.77
N PRO A 18 12.50 -12.49 3.99
CA PRO A 18 12.43 -11.30 3.15
C PRO A 18 11.21 -11.30 2.24
N PHE A 19 10.59 -10.14 2.09
CA PHE A 19 9.42 -9.93 1.25
C PHE A 19 9.70 -8.82 0.23
N ARG A 20 9.08 -8.95 -0.95
CA ARG A 20 9.07 -7.92 -1.98
C ARG A 20 7.69 -7.91 -2.62
N ALA A 21 7.07 -6.74 -2.71
CA ALA A 21 5.84 -6.56 -3.47
C ALA A 21 6.13 -6.82 -4.96
N SER A 22 5.33 -7.67 -5.58
CA SER A 22 5.49 -8.04 -6.99
C SER A 22 4.13 -8.44 -7.56
N ILE A 23 3.31 -7.44 -7.87
CA ILE A 23 1.98 -7.64 -8.41
C ILE A 23 2.07 -8.02 -9.90
N PRO A 24 1.49 -9.15 -10.33
CA PRO A 24 1.52 -9.57 -11.73
C PRO A 24 0.95 -8.50 -12.67
N GLN A 25 1.58 -8.31 -13.83
CA GLN A 25 1.12 -7.32 -14.82
C GLN A 25 -0.34 -7.52 -15.23
N LYS A 26 -0.80 -8.79 -15.27
CA LYS A 26 -2.20 -9.13 -15.52
C LYS A 26 -3.15 -8.44 -14.55
N GLN A 27 -2.84 -8.40 -13.25
CA GLN A 27 -3.70 -7.78 -12.24
C GLN A 27 -3.72 -6.24 -12.38
N VAL A 28 -2.58 -5.64 -12.74
CA VAL A 28 -2.50 -4.19 -13.01
C VAL A 28 -3.34 -3.81 -14.23
N SER A 29 -3.24 -4.57 -15.32
CA SER A 29 -4.05 -4.35 -16.53
C SER A 29 -5.54 -4.64 -16.30
N GLU A 30 -5.87 -5.64 -15.47
CA GLU A 30 -7.24 -5.92 -15.05
C GLU A 30 -7.81 -4.75 -14.25
N LEU A 31 -7.07 -4.21 -13.28
CA LEU A 31 -7.48 -3.01 -12.54
C LEU A 31 -7.81 -1.84 -13.47
N GLN A 32 -6.92 -1.52 -14.41
CA GLN A 32 -7.14 -0.44 -15.39
C GLN A 32 -8.42 -0.67 -16.20
N THR A 33 -8.64 -1.91 -16.65
CA THR A 33 -9.84 -2.29 -17.41
C THR A 33 -11.11 -2.12 -16.58
N LEU A 34 -11.11 -2.62 -15.33
CA LEU A 34 -12.26 -2.54 -14.43
C LEU A 34 -12.60 -1.09 -14.09
N VAL A 35 -11.61 -0.26 -13.81
CA VAL A 35 -11.82 1.17 -13.54
C VAL A 35 -12.39 1.86 -14.78
N ALA A 36 -11.84 1.62 -15.97
CA ALA A 36 -12.33 2.22 -17.21
C ALA A 36 -13.79 1.86 -17.50
N LEU A 37 -14.18 0.60 -17.31
CA LEU A 37 -15.55 0.11 -17.57
C LEU A 37 -16.56 0.49 -16.48
N SER A 38 -16.10 0.83 -15.27
CA SER A 38 -16.99 1.14 -14.14
C SER A 38 -17.85 2.39 -14.43
N LYS A 39 -19.17 2.27 -14.31
CA LYS A 39 -20.08 3.42 -14.50
C LYS A 39 -20.06 4.32 -13.28
N ILE A 40 -20.21 5.63 -13.51
CA ILE A 40 -20.43 6.62 -12.45
C ILE A 40 -21.93 6.93 -12.41
N ALA A 41 -22.47 7.13 -11.20
CA ALA A 41 -23.87 7.52 -11.02
C ALA A 41 -24.16 8.86 -11.72
N SER A 42 -25.35 8.98 -12.31
CA SER A 42 -25.83 10.28 -12.82
C SER A 42 -25.85 11.32 -11.70
N PRO A 43 -25.62 12.61 -12.02
CA PRO A 43 -25.68 13.67 -11.01
C PRO A 43 -27.00 13.65 -10.22
N THR A 44 -26.91 13.75 -8.91
CA THR A 44 -28.06 13.90 -8.00
C THR A 44 -27.94 15.21 -7.24
N TYR A 45 -29.00 15.58 -6.51
CA TYR A 45 -28.95 16.75 -5.62
C TYR A 45 -27.77 16.66 -4.63
N GLU A 46 -27.52 15.48 -4.05
CA GLU A 46 -26.46 15.25 -3.08
C GLU A 46 -25.06 15.33 -3.71
N SER A 47 -24.88 14.76 -4.90
CA SER A 47 -23.56 14.62 -5.52
C SER A 47 -23.03 15.88 -6.17
N VAL A 48 -23.86 16.92 -6.33
CA VAL A 48 -23.46 18.25 -6.82
C VAL A 48 -23.12 19.23 -5.69
N GLN A 49 -23.22 18.82 -4.42
CA GLN A 49 -22.89 19.69 -3.29
C GLN A 49 -21.37 19.83 -3.12
N SER A 50 -20.83 20.99 -3.49
CA SER A 50 -19.38 21.26 -3.50
C SER A 50 -18.72 21.21 -2.11
N ASP A 51 -19.48 21.38 -1.04
CA ASP A 51 -19.00 21.29 0.35
C ASP A 51 -18.83 19.86 0.86
N ARG A 52 -19.20 18.84 0.06
CA ARG A 52 -19.12 17.41 0.38
C ARG A 52 -19.91 17.00 1.64
N ARG A 53 -20.93 17.76 2.05
CA ARG A 53 -21.73 17.44 3.25
C ARG A 53 -22.48 16.10 3.17
N PHE A 54 -22.61 15.54 1.96
CA PHE A 54 -23.20 14.21 1.70
C PHE A 54 -22.19 13.18 1.18
N GLY A 55 -20.89 13.47 1.24
CA GLY A 55 -19.83 12.60 0.74
C GLY A 55 -19.19 13.12 -0.55
N ILE A 56 -18.65 12.19 -1.35
CA ILE A 56 -17.93 12.53 -2.58
C ILE A 56 -18.86 13.11 -3.65
N THR A 57 -18.35 14.05 -4.44
CA THR A 57 -19.09 14.64 -5.56
C THR A 57 -18.93 13.80 -6.82
N THR A 58 -19.91 13.86 -7.74
CA THR A 58 -19.79 13.22 -9.06
C THR A 58 -18.57 13.73 -9.83
N ASP A 59 -18.29 15.03 -9.74
CA ASP A 59 -17.14 15.68 -10.39
C ASP A 59 -15.80 15.10 -9.91
N TRP A 60 -15.55 15.14 -8.59
CA TRP A 60 -14.37 14.53 -7.98
C TRP A 60 -14.19 13.06 -8.37
N LEU A 61 -15.25 12.25 -8.33
CA LEU A 61 -15.15 10.83 -8.67
C LEU A 61 -14.81 10.62 -10.16
N ALA A 62 -15.37 11.44 -11.06
CA ALA A 62 -15.06 11.40 -12.48
C ALA A 62 -13.60 11.78 -12.74
N SER A 63 -13.11 12.87 -12.12
CA SER A 63 -11.70 13.29 -12.25
C SER A 63 -10.74 12.25 -11.66
N MET A 64 -11.08 11.63 -10.53
CA MET A 64 -10.25 10.60 -9.92
C MET A 64 -10.22 9.33 -10.77
N LYS A 65 -11.36 8.92 -11.35
CA LYS A 65 -11.41 7.81 -12.30
C LYS A 65 -10.51 8.09 -13.51
N GLU A 66 -10.57 9.28 -14.07
CA GLU A 66 -9.74 9.67 -15.22
C GLU A 66 -8.24 9.59 -14.88
N LYS A 67 -7.82 10.17 -13.75
CA LYS A 67 -6.44 10.08 -13.27
C LYS A 67 -6.00 8.64 -13.02
N TRP A 68 -6.87 7.79 -12.50
CA TRP A 68 -6.54 6.40 -12.22
C TRP A 68 -6.33 5.60 -13.51
N VAL A 69 -7.06 5.90 -14.58
CA VAL A 69 -6.90 5.22 -15.87
C VAL A 69 -5.67 5.74 -16.63
N ASN A 70 -5.44 7.06 -16.61
CA ASN A 70 -4.47 7.71 -17.50
C ASN A 70 -3.11 7.99 -16.86
N ASP A 71 -3.07 8.27 -15.55
CA ASP A 71 -1.88 8.84 -14.90
C ASP A 71 -1.30 7.94 -13.81
N PHE A 72 -2.11 7.04 -13.23
CA PHE A 72 -1.67 6.20 -12.11
C PHE A 72 -0.74 5.07 -12.57
N ASP A 73 0.51 5.09 -12.08
CA ASP A 73 1.50 4.04 -12.31
C ASP A 73 1.75 3.22 -11.04
N TRP A 74 1.23 1.98 -11.03
CA TRP A 74 1.49 1.04 -9.94
C TRP A 74 2.97 0.68 -9.79
N ARG A 75 3.75 0.65 -10.89
CA ARG A 75 5.17 0.25 -10.83
C ARG A 75 6.01 1.25 -10.07
N ALA A 76 5.77 2.55 -10.27
CA ALA A 76 6.38 3.60 -9.47
C ALA A 76 6.07 3.44 -7.97
N CYS A 77 4.81 3.12 -7.61
CA CYS A 77 4.43 2.86 -6.22
C CYS A 77 5.11 1.61 -5.67
N GLU A 78 5.12 0.51 -6.42
CA GLU A 78 5.73 -0.77 -6.05
C GLU A 78 7.24 -0.63 -5.82
N ASP A 79 7.94 0.11 -6.68
CA ASP A 79 9.37 0.40 -6.52
C ASP A 79 9.64 1.21 -5.25
N ARG A 80 8.80 2.21 -4.96
CA ARG A 80 8.91 2.98 -3.71
C ARG A 80 8.66 2.09 -2.48
N ILE A 81 7.64 1.24 -2.50
CA ILE A 81 7.35 0.30 -1.41
C ILE A 81 8.57 -0.62 -1.19
N ASN A 82 9.12 -1.16 -2.28
CA ASN A 82 10.26 -2.06 -2.26
C ASN A 82 11.61 -1.39 -1.96
N SER A 83 11.65 -0.06 -1.83
CA SER A 83 12.86 0.65 -1.39
C SER A 83 13.16 0.45 0.09
N PHE A 84 12.19 -0.03 0.87
CA PHE A 84 12.35 -0.37 2.28
C PHE A 84 12.50 -1.89 2.48
N PRO A 85 13.29 -2.35 3.47
CA PRO A 85 13.30 -3.76 3.86
C PRO A 85 11.93 -4.19 4.36
N GLN A 86 11.41 -5.26 3.76
CA GLN A 86 10.12 -5.85 4.11
C GLN A 86 10.32 -7.32 4.42
N PHE A 87 9.48 -7.85 5.30
CA PHE A 87 9.57 -9.22 5.73
C PHE A 87 8.19 -9.82 6.00
N THR A 88 8.15 -11.15 6.09
CA THR A 88 7.00 -11.89 6.59
C THR A 88 7.41 -12.89 7.66
N VAL A 89 6.53 -13.12 8.62
CA VAL A 89 6.68 -14.14 9.66
C VAL A 89 5.33 -14.82 9.91
N VAL A 90 5.33 -16.06 10.40
CA VAL A 90 4.09 -16.75 10.79
C VAL A 90 3.95 -16.67 12.31
N VAL A 91 2.82 -16.11 12.77
CA VAL A 91 2.43 -16.03 14.18
C VAL A 91 1.05 -16.66 14.29
N GLU A 92 0.92 -17.75 15.07
CA GLU A 92 -0.36 -18.44 15.27
C GLU A 92 -1.11 -18.71 13.95
N ASP A 93 -0.39 -19.25 12.96
CA ASP A 93 -0.85 -19.57 11.59
C ASP A 93 -1.19 -18.36 10.68
N ILE A 94 -0.97 -17.14 11.16
CA ILE A 94 -1.18 -15.92 10.37
C ILE A 94 0.16 -15.44 9.80
N LYS A 95 0.22 -15.26 8.48
CA LYS A 95 1.35 -14.59 7.83
C LYS A 95 1.25 -13.09 8.08
N VAL A 96 2.13 -12.57 8.92
CA VAL A 96 2.25 -11.15 9.25
C VAL A 96 3.32 -10.53 8.35
N HIS A 97 2.96 -9.51 7.58
CA HIS A 97 3.89 -8.65 6.85
C HIS A 97 4.28 -7.45 7.73
N PHE A 98 5.54 -7.01 7.60
CA PHE A 98 5.99 -5.77 8.21
C PHE A 98 7.12 -5.13 7.39
N VAL A 99 7.26 -3.81 7.55
CA VAL A 99 8.39 -3.02 7.07
C VAL A 99 9.31 -2.73 8.26
N ALA A 100 10.62 -2.79 8.08
CA ALA A 100 11.56 -2.52 9.16
C ALA A 100 12.80 -1.76 8.69
N LEU A 101 13.31 -0.93 9.60
CA LEU A 101 14.66 -0.38 9.52
C LEU A 101 15.39 -0.85 10.78
N PHE A 102 16.25 -1.86 10.63
CA PHE A 102 17.03 -2.38 11.75
C PHE A 102 18.33 -1.59 11.89
N SER A 103 18.59 -1.13 13.12
CA SER A 103 19.85 -0.51 13.51
C SER A 103 20.97 -1.56 13.57
N GLU A 104 22.20 -1.14 13.34
CA GLU A 104 23.38 -1.95 13.64
C GLU A 104 23.83 -1.83 15.10
N ASN A 105 23.28 -0.87 15.85
CA ASN A 105 23.54 -0.72 17.28
C ASN A 105 22.77 -1.79 18.07
N GLU A 106 23.50 -2.58 18.87
CA GLU A 106 22.95 -3.66 19.69
C GLU A 106 21.99 -3.16 20.79
N ASP A 107 22.15 -1.90 21.24
CA ASP A 107 21.31 -1.26 22.26
C ASP A 107 20.20 -0.38 21.66
N ALA A 108 19.92 -0.49 20.36
CA ALA A 108 18.86 0.28 19.72
C ALA A 108 17.49 -0.03 20.35
N VAL A 109 16.74 1.01 20.72
CA VAL A 109 15.39 0.88 21.28
C VAL A 109 14.43 0.37 20.20
N PRO A 110 13.79 -0.80 20.37
CA PRO A 110 12.79 -1.29 19.43
C PRO A 110 11.51 -0.45 19.52
N ILE A 111 11.03 0.05 18.38
CA ILE A 111 9.78 0.81 18.28
C ILE A 111 8.89 0.14 17.24
N VAL A 112 7.61 -0.01 17.58
CA VAL A 112 6.58 -0.47 16.65
C VAL A 112 5.64 0.68 16.31
N PHE A 113 5.38 0.86 15.02
CA PHE A 113 4.36 1.77 14.52
C PHE A 113 3.15 0.94 14.10
N LEU A 114 1.98 1.27 14.69
CA LEU A 114 0.73 0.55 14.43
C LEU A 114 -0.18 1.46 13.61
N HIS A 115 -0.53 1.01 12.41
CA HIS A 115 -1.49 1.71 11.56
C HIS A 115 -2.93 1.40 12.01
N GLY A 116 -3.89 2.12 11.43
CA GLY A 116 -5.32 1.93 11.66
C GLY A 116 -6.10 1.84 10.35
N TRP A 117 -7.42 2.01 10.42
CA TRP A 117 -8.30 2.02 9.26
C TRP A 117 -8.63 3.47 8.86
N PRO A 118 -8.67 3.84 7.55
CA PRO A 118 -8.47 3.04 6.33
C PRO A 118 -7.02 3.03 5.82
N GLY A 119 -6.04 3.18 6.73
CA GLY A 119 -4.62 3.16 6.41
C GLY A 119 -4.07 1.74 6.21
N ASN A 120 -2.74 1.68 6.14
CA ASN A 120 -1.91 0.48 6.08
C ASN A 120 -0.56 0.73 6.76
#